data_AF-A0A7X7ACR5-F1
#
_entry.id   AF-A0A7X7ACR5-F1
#
_cell.length_a   1.000
_cell.length_b   1.000
_cell.length_c   1.000
_cell.angle_alpha   90.00
_cell.angle_beta   90.00
_cell.angle_gamma   90.00
#
_symmetry.space_group_name_H-M   'P 1'
#
loop_
_entity.id
_entity.type
_entity.pdbx_description
1 polymer ?
#
loop_
_entity_poly.entity_id
_entity_poly.type
_entity_poly.pdbx_seq_one_letter_code
_entity_poly.pdbx_strand_id
1 'polypeptide(L)'
;MKKCRRLLAVLIGIIILTGCNNSQPEVIENKNKTLVLPVVQESEKIIVEEQPISPPDLETEQGVIDYLVGEWTCEMEYMSNIVANMTIHENLDFELSFFDSFANESKGDYKGNIEFMRIYRNQDDAPDLIALKLEDYKFDESQYFFFHRTIYEGKRVMSLFFAGYEESIFDILTGDDDSDYTISEVLLEKITGEVTEGKPRKNDQFYAIFWGHGVHYESVWIDDVEWTPRDEDYNANYPVPMLVHENEELESVLYNVDGDNKFDILGDDMFKGEVYYIETDEAGNIISLISADRKRFLEEGSDYFDDDYIKEHVFYIIEDLPEVQEYLDSGMTILYTGDTVILDGEEFYEVILGTDHDEVFVREIYYAVDYTTMQVYKYDVLNDIWEEQ
;
A
#
# COMPACT_ATOMS: atom_id res chain seq x y z
N MET A 1 13.33 -36.21 7.37
CA MET A 1 12.47 -35.07 6.99
C MET A 1 11.41 -34.89 8.07
N LYS A 2 11.24 -33.70 8.63
CA LYS A 2 10.21 -33.38 9.64
C LYS A 2 9.45 -32.14 9.16
N LYS A 3 8.14 -32.22 8.97
CA LYS A 3 7.29 -31.03 8.82
C LYS A 3 7.15 -30.39 10.21
N CYS A 4 7.57 -29.13 10.37
CA CYS A 4 7.32 -28.35 11.58
C CYS A 4 6.05 -27.51 11.38
N ARG A 5 4.91 -27.96 11.92
CA ARG A 5 3.76 -27.08 12.15
C ARG A 5 4.14 -26.06 13.23
N ARG A 6 3.88 -24.78 12.99
CA ARG A 6 3.62 -23.78 14.04
C ARG A 6 2.51 -22.86 13.56
N LEU A 7 1.35 -22.95 14.21
CA LEU A 7 0.38 -21.86 14.22
C LEU A 7 1.00 -20.72 15.06
N LEU A 8 0.76 -19.48 14.65
CA LEU A 8 0.82 -18.34 15.58
C LEU A 8 -0.63 -18.03 16.00
N ALA A 9 -0.95 -18.20 17.27
CA ALA A 9 -2.26 -17.86 17.82
C ALA A 9 -2.08 -16.62 18.72
N VAL A 10 -2.47 -15.45 18.21
CA VAL A 10 -2.45 -14.20 18.98
C VAL A 10 -3.65 -14.22 19.93
N LEU A 11 -3.37 -14.24 21.24
CA LEU A 11 -4.38 -14.50 22.27
C LEU A 11 -4.72 -13.20 23.00
N ILE A 12 -5.80 -12.53 22.57
CA ILE A 12 -6.24 -11.24 23.12
C ILE A 12 -6.75 -11.42 24.55
N GLY A 13 -5.90 -11.05 25.52
CA GLY A 13 -6.16 -11.21 26.96
C GLY A 13 -6.89 -10.03 27.60
N ILE A 14 -8.20 -9.88 27.37
CA ILE A 14 -9.02 -8.90 28.09
C ILE A 14 -9.20 -9.34 29.55
N ILE A 15 -8.49 -8.68 30.47
CA ILE A 15 -8.63 -8.89 31.93
C ILE A 15 -9.53 -7.81 32.54
N ILE A 16 -10.84 -8.08 32.60
CA ILE A 16 -11.77 -7.32 33.43
C ILE A 16 -11.74 -7.92 34.84
N LEU A 17 -11.17 -7.18 35.80
CA LEU A 17 -11.18 -7.55 37.24
C LEU A 17 -12.05 -6.59 38.05
N THR A 18 -13.36 -6.84 38.07
CA THR A 18 -14.28 -6.24 39.05
C THR A 18 -14.05 -6.85 40.44
N GLY A 19 -13.58 -6.06 41.41
CA GLY A 19 -13.22 -6.60 42.74
C GLY A 19 -13.13 -5.56 43.87
N CYS A 20 -14.25 -4.96 44.26
CA CYS A 20 -14.29 -4.05 45.40
C CYS A 20 -14.39 -4.81 46.75
N ASN A 21 -13.34 -4.77 47.59
CA ASN A 21 -13.55 -4.53 49.03
C ASN A 21 -12.29 -4.04 49.78
N ASN A 22 -12.52 -3.49 50.97
CA ASN A 22 -11.54 -2.76 51.78
C ASN A 22 -10.58 -3.64 52.59
N SER A 23 -9.29 -3.34 52.55
CA SER A 23 -8.46 -3.19 53.77
C SER A 23 -7.13 -2.48 53.51
N GLN A 24 -6.71 -1.65 54.48
CA GLN A 24 -5.41 -0.98 54.59
C GLN A 24 -4.94 -1.12 56.04
N PRO A 25 -3.64 -0.90 56.36
CA PRO A 25 -2.46 -1.30 55.60
C PRO A 25 -1.42 -1.98 56.53
N GLU A 26 -0.31 -2.50 55.98
CA GLU A 26 0.91 -2.69 56.79
C GLU A 26 2.16 -2.24 56.02
N VAL A 27 3.12 -1.67 56.74
CA VAL A 27 4.22 -0.87 56.18
C VAL A 27 5.56 -1.59 56.33
N ILE A 28 6.28 -1.77 55.22
CA ILE A 28 7.70 -2.15 55.22
C ILE A 28 8.46 -1.21 54.28
N GLU A 29 9.06 -0.17 54.85
CA GLU A 29 10.22 0.50 54.24
C GLU A 29 11.49 -0.38 54.42
N ASN A 30 12.69 -0.18 53.84
CA ASN A 30 13.28 0.82 52.93
C ASN A 30 14.63 0.20 52.43
N LYS A 31 15.24 0.39 51.24
CA LYS A 31 15.17 1.36 50.12
C LYS A 31 15.59 0.66 48.82
N ASN A 32 15.22 1.18 47.64
CA ASN A 32 16.19 1.58 46.60
C ASN A 32 15.53 2.39 45.46
N LYS A 33 16.34 3.18 44.76
CA LYS A 33 15.94 4.21 43.78
C LYS A 33 14.82 3.80 42.81
N THR A 34 13.72 4.56 42.82
CA THR A 34 12.85 4.70 41.65
C THR A 34 13.64 5.39 40.53
N LEU A 35 13.83 4.73 39.40
CA LEU A 35 14.05 5.42 38.13
C LEU A 35 12.68 5.90 37.66
N VAL A 36 12.44 7.20 37.73
CA VAL A 36 11.25 7.83 37.16
C VAL A 36 11.48 7.90 35.66
N LEU A 37 10.75 7.09 34.89
CA LEU A 37 10.62 7.30 33.46
C LEU A 37 10.04 8.71 33.25
N PRO A 38 10.56 9.52 32.30
CA PRO A 38 10.00 10.83 32.04
C PRO A 38 8.54 10.66 31.63
N VAL A 39 7.64 11.37 32.31
CA VAL A 39 6.27 11.51 31.86
C VAL A 39 6.32 12.25 30.53
N VAL A 40 5.77 11.64 29.48
CA VAL A 40 5.50 12.34 28.22
C VAL A 40 4.60 13.52 28.57
N GLN A 41 5.13 14.74 28.49
CA GLN A 41 4.31 15.93 28.59
C GLN A 41 3.39 15.94 27.37
N GLU A 42 2.11 16.24 27.58
CA GLU A 42 1.20 16.58 26.49
C GLU A 42 1.87 17.66 25.64
N SER A 43 2.02 17.41 24.34
CA SER A 43 2.62 18.38 23.44
C SER A 43 1.77 19.64 23.44
N GLU A 44 2.39 20.79 23.73
CA GLU A 44 1.72 22.07 23.56
C GLU A 44 1.29 22.18 22.09
N LYS A 45 0.01 22.46 21.84
CA LYS A 45 -0.48 22.63 20.47
C LYS A 45 0.31 23.73 19.78
N ILE A 46 1.20 23.33 18.87
CA ILE A 46 1.88 24.25 17.97
C ILE A 46 0.79 24.91 17.13
N ILE A 47 0.58 26.20 17.34
CA ILE A 47 -0.23 27.02 16.45
C ILE A 47 0.66 27.32 15.25
N VAL A 48 0.64 26.42 14.27
CA VAL A 48 1.18 26.68 12.94
C VAL A 48 0.32 27.81 12.35
N GLU A 49 0.97 28.88 11.86
CA GLU A 49 0.25 29.88 11.06
C GLU A 49 -0.07 29.24 9.71
N GLU A 50 -1.35 29.22 9.32
CA GLU A 50 -1.84 28.67 8.05
C GLU A 50 -1.09 29.33 6.88
N GLN A 51 -0.14 28.61 6.28
CA GLN A 51 0.54 29.03 5.06
C GLN A 51 -0.18 28.42 3.85
N PRO A 52 -0.47 29.20 2.80
CA PRO A 52 -1.08 28.68 1.58
C PRO A 52 -0.09 27.76 0.88
N ILE A 53 -0.62 26.69 0.27
CA ILE A 53 0.19 25.71 -0.46
C ILE A 53 1.01 26.41 -1.56
N SER A 54 2.31 26.19 -1.50
CA SER A 54 3.25 26.46 -2.58
C SER A 54 4.52 25.65 -2.32
N PRO A 55 4.74 24.52 -3.01
CA PRO A 55 6.11 24.11 -3.27
C PRO A 55 6.89 25.28 -3.89
N PRO A 56 8.21 25.40 -3.63
CA PRO A 56 9.09 26.29 -4.37
C PRO A 56 9.06 26.01 -5.88
N ASP A 57 9.58 26.95 -6.67
CA ASP A 57 9.61 26.85 -8.14
C ASP A 57 10.60 25.76 -8.61
N LEU A 58 10.14 24.51 -8.66
CA LEU A 58 10.91 23.32 -9.01
C LEU A 58 11.45 23.33 -10.46
N GLU A 59 10.97 24.25 -11.31
CA GLU A 59 11.57 24.50 -12.63
C GLU A 59 12.83 25.38 -12.55
N THR A 60 13.26 25.77 -11.34
CA THR A 60 14.53 26.42 -11.05
C THR A 60 15.41 25.61 -10.09
N GLU A 61 16.73 25.66 -10.30
CA GLU A 61 17.69 25.00 -9.39
C GLU A 61 17.57 25.50 -7.94
N GLN A 62 17.28 26.79 -7.72
CA GLN A 62 17.07 27.34 -6.38
C GLN A 62 15.79 26.78 -5.74
N GLY A 63 14.69 26.63 -6.48
CA GLY A 63 13.47 26.03 -5.95
C GLY A 63 13.67 24.55 -5.57
N VAL A 64 14.48 23.81 -6.33
CA VAL A 64 14.88 22.44 -5.93
C VAL A 64 15.70 22.45 -4.64
N ILE A 65 16.62 23.40 -4.43
CA ILE A 65 17.32 23.57 -3.13
C ILE A 65 16.31 23.88 -2.01
N ASP A 66 15.46 24.89 -2.19
CA ASP A 66 14.49 25.36 -1.20
C ASP A 66 13.46 24.25 -0.84
N TYR A 67 13.18 23.34 -1.76
CA TYR A 67 12.37 22.15 -1.53
C TYR A 67 13.11 21.09 -0.71
N LEU A 68 14.34 20.73 -1.11
CA LEU A 68 15.14 19.66 -0.51
C LEU A 68 15.64 19.99 0.91
N VAL A 69 16.03 21.23 1.19
CA VAL A 69 16.62 21.63 2.49
C VAL A 69 15.65 21.38 3.64
N GLY A 70 16.07 20.63 4.66
CA GLY A 70 15.25 20.26 5.81
C GLY A 70 15.46 18.82 6.28
N GLU A 71 14.58 18.37 7.18
CA GLU A 71 14.52 17.00 7.70
C GLU A 71 13.49 16.18 6.92
N TRP A 72 13.87 14.97 6.53
CA TRP A 72 13.04 13.98 5.80
C TRP A 72 13.12 12.62 6.49
N THR A 73 12.02 11.88 6.48
CA THR A 73 11.94 10.50 6.99
C THR A 73 11.39 9.57 5.91
N CYS A 74 11.92 8.35 5.79
CA CYS A 74 11.39 7.29 4.95
C CYS A 74 11.11 6.05 5.82
N GLU A 75 9.87 5.55 5.72
CA GLU A 75 9.41 4.33 6.38
C GLU A 75 8.77 3.42 5.32
N MET A 76 9.35 2.24 5.10
CA MET A 76 8.78 1.23 4.21
C MET A 76 7.75 0.39 4.99
N GLU A 77 6.58 0.99 5.21
CA GLU A 77 5.43 0.35 5.84
C GLU A 77 5.18 -1.05 5.24
N TYR A 78 4.80 -2.01 6.09
CA TYR A 78 4.60 -3.44 5.79
C TYR A 78 5.86 -4.23 5.35
N MET A 79 6.84 -3.60 4.69
CA MET A 79 8.04 -4.27 4.18
C MET A 79 9.20 -4.31 5.18
N SER A 80 9.42 -3.26 5.98
CA SER A 80 10.60 -3.14 6.86
C SER A 80 10.31 -2.47 8.20
N ASN A 81 11.20 -2.70 9.17
CA ASN A 81 11.23 -1.99 10.46
C ASN A 81 12.33 -0.91 10.49
N ILE A 82 13.10 -0.77 9.40
CA ILE A 82 14.19 0.20 9.30
C ILE A 82 13.62 1.53 8.80
N VAL A 83 13.87 2.58 9.58
CA VAL A 83 13.52 3.97 9.27
C VAL A 83 14.78 4.69 8.81
N ALA A 84 14.73 5.35 7.66
CA ALA A 84 15.78 6.28 7.24
C ALA A 84 15.41 7.72 7.63
N ASN A 85 16.36 8.46 8.18
CA ASN A 85 16.21 9.88 8.48
C ASN A 85 17.33 10.66 7.79
N MET A 86 16.96 11.61 6.93
CA MET A 86 17.87 12.43 6.13
C MET A 86 17.72 13.90 6.49
N THR A 87 18.81 14.59 6.80
CA THR A 87 18.85 16.04 6.97
C THR A 87 19.67 16.65 5.84
N ILE A 88 19.09 17.58 5.09
CA ILE A 88 19.74 18.30 3.98
C ILE A 88 19.92 19.77 4.37
N HIS A 89 21.13 20.29 4.22
CA HIS A 89 21.49 21.67 4.60
C HIS A 89 21.50 22.63 3.40
N GLU A 90 21.47 23.95 3.65
CA GLU A 90 21.43 25.01 2.62
C GLU A 90 22.58 24.94 1.59
N ASN A 91 23.70 24.29 1.92
CA ASN A 91 24.86 24.08 1.05
C ASN A 91 24.89 22.70 0.37
N LEU A 92 23.77 21.96 0.41
CA LEU A 92 23.60 20.60 -0.10
C LEU A 92 24.46 19.51 0.56
N ASP A 93 25.14 19.82 1.67
CA ASP A 93 25.65 18.78 2.57
C ASP A 93 24.47 18.05 3.23
N PHE A 94 24.59 16.74 3.44
CA PHE A 94 23.56 15.94 4.10
C PHE A 94 24.11 15.00 5.17
N GLU A 95 23.25 14.69 6.14
CA GLU A 95 23.42 13.60 7.11
C GLU A 95 22.27 12.59 6.92
N LEU A 96 22.58 11.30 6.84
CA LEU A 96 21.60 10.23 6.59
C LEU A 96 21.84 9.08 7.56
N SER A 97 20.83 8.69 8.35
CA SER A 97 20.92 7.58 9.30
C SER A 97 19.80 6.56 9.12
N PHE A 98 20.12 5.30 9.39
CA PHE A 98 19.19 4.16 9.28
C PHE A 98 19.03 3.49 10.64
N PHE A 99 17.80 3.36 11.14
CA PHE A 99 17.51 2.79 12.46
C PHE A 99 16.41 1.74 12.40
N ASP A 100 16.72 0.53 12.86
CA ASP A 100 15.78 -0.57 13.03
C ASP A 100 14.98 -0.36 14.31
N SER A 101 13.73 0.05 14.13
CA SER A 101 12.78 0.38 15.20
C SER A 101 12.40 -0.84 16.06
N PHE A 102 12.49 -2.06 15.50
CA PHE A 102 12.11 -3.30 16.17
C PHE A 102 13.27 -3.90 16.96
N ALA A 103 14.48 -3.94 16.38
CA ALA A 103 15.69 -4.35 17.09
C ALA A 103 16.23 -3.26 18.04
N ASN A 104 15.84 -2.01 17.83
CA ASN A 104 16.39 -0.82 18.49
C ASN A 104 17.91 -0.69 18.21
N GLU A 105 18.28 -0.67 16.93
CA GLU A 105 19.68 -0.74 16.45
C GLU A 105 19.94 0.23 15.28
N SER A 106 21.07 0.97 15.30
CA SER A 106 21.52 1.72 14.11
C SER A 106 22.11 0.74 13.10
N LYS A 107 21.66 0.84 11.84
CA LYS A 107 22.17 0.08 10.69
C LYS A 107 23.24 0.85 9.91
N GLY A 108 23.29 2.17 10.04
CA GLY A 108 24.33 3.01 9.46
C GLY A 108 24.09 4.49 9.69
N ASP A 109 25.18 5.26 9.72
CA ASP A 109 25.22 6.71 9.89
C ASP A 109 26.18 7.28 8.84
N TYR A 110 25.65 8.03 7.87
CA TYR A 110 26.33 8.47 6.65
C TYR A 110 26.28 9.99 6.49
N LYS A 111 27.28 10.53 5.77
CA LYS A 111 27.38 11.95 5.41
C LYS A 111 27.88 12.11 3.99
N GLY A 112 27.53 13.23 3.37
CA GLY A 112 27.86 13.48 1.97
C GLY A 112 27.41 14.85 1.49
N ASN A 113 27.46 15.04 0.17
CA ASN A 113 26.95 16.22 -0.52
C ASN A 113 26.08 15.80 -1.72
N ILE A 114 25.06 16.59 -2.06
CA ILE A 114 24.17 16.35 -3.19
C ILE A 114 24.68 17.12 -4.41
N GLU A 115 25.16 16.41 -5.44
CA GLU A 115 25.43 17.01 -6.75
C GLU A 115 24.16 16.98 -7.63
N PHE A 116 23.88 18.11 -8.28
CA PHE A 116 22.77 18.25 -9.23
C PHE A 116 23.18 17.86 -10.65
N MET A 117 22.42 16.95 -11.25
CA MET A 117 22.68 16.38 -12.55
C MET A 117 21.47 16.56 -13.49
N ARG A 118 21.76 16.50 -14.79
CA ARG A 118 20.83 16.77 -15.89
C ARG A 118 21.09 15.74 -16.99
N ILE A 119 20.25 14.72 -17.09
CA ILE A 119 20.37 13.65 -18.10
C ILE A 119 19.57 14.01 -19.36
N TYR A 120 18.36 14.54 -19.19
CA TYR A 120 17.41 14.83 -20.28
C TYR A 120 16.99 16.30 -20.34
N ARG A 121 17.16 17.06 -19.27
CA ARG A 121 17.03 18.54 -19.21
C ARG A 121 18.28 19.28 -19.71
N ASN A 122 18.14 20.54 -20.11
CA ASN A 122 19.26 21.40 -20.55
C ASN A 122 20.03 21.98 -19.35
N GLN A 123 21.25 22.47 -19.58
CA GLN A 123 22.09 23.05 -18.52
C GLN A 123 21.47 24.24 -17.79
N ASP A 124 20.61 25.03 -18.46
CA ASP A 124 19.96 26.21 -17.88
C ASP A 124 18.61 25.89 -17.19
N ASP A 125 18.08 24.66 -17.35
CA ASP A 125 16.84 24.19 -16.72
C ASP A 125 17.13 23.69 -15.28
N ALA A 126 16.09 23.39 -14.48
CA ALA A 126 16.27 22.63 -13.23
C ALA A 126 16.94 21.25 -13.44
N PRO A 127 17.60 20.68 -12.41
CA PRO A 127 18.06 19.29 -12.46
C PRO A 127 16.90 18.29 -12.56
N ASP A 128 17.12 17.19 -13.29
CA ASP A 128 16.21 16.03 -13.32
C ASP A 128 16.73 14.87 -12.44
N LEU A 129 18.00 14.92 -12.04
CA LEU A 129 18.69 13.88 -11.29
C LEU A 129 19.47 14.51 -10.12
N ILE A 130 19.45 13.84 -8.96
CA ILE A 130 20.34 14.12 -7.84
C ILE A 130 21.33 12.96 -7.64
N ALA A 131 22.57 13.27 -7.34
CA ALA A 131 23.60 12.30 -6.99
C ALA A 131 24.03 12.51 -5.54
N LEU A 132 23.79 11.51 -4.69
CA LEU A 132 24.29 11.47 -3.32
C LEU A 132 25.74 11.00 -3.37
N LYS A 133 26.70 11.90 -3.11
CA LYS A 133 28.13 11.57 -2.96
C LYS A 133 28.42 11.37 -1.48
N LEU A 134 28.69 10.14 -1.04
CA LEU A 134 28.97 9.86 0.38
C LEU A 134 30.47 9.97 0.69
N GLU A 135 30.81 10.17 1.97
CA GLU A 135 32.17 10.04 2.47
C GLU A 135 32.61 8.56 2.69
N ASP A 136 31.75 7.58 2.39
CA ASP A 136 31.95 6.14 2.65
C ASP A 136 32.26 5.35 1.36
N TYR A 137 33.38 4.61 1.40
CA TYR A 137 33.91 3.79 0.30
C TYR A 137 33.07 2.56 -0.09
N LYS A 138 31.96 2.24 0.60
CA LYS A 138 30.98 1.27 0.08
C LYS A 138 30.09 1.91 -1.00
N PHE A 139 29.74 3.18 -0.82
CA PHE A 139 28.70 3.87 -1.59
C PHE A 139 29.27 5.19 -2.16
N ASP A 140 30.30 5.10 -3.00
CA ASP A 140 30.99 6.28 -3.58
C ASP A 140 29.98 7.26 -4.23
N GLU A 141 28.93 6.74 -4.89
CA GLU A 141 27.85 7.54 -5.49
C GLU A 141 26.54 6.74 -5.67
N SER A 142 25.40 7.28 -5.21
CA SER A 142 24.06 6.78 -5.58
C SER A 142 23.25 7.87 -6.30
N GLN A 143 22.71 7.55 -7.49
CA GLN A 143 21.97 8.49 -8.35
C GLN A 143 20.46 8.20 -8.36
N TYR A 144 19.65 9.26 -8.28
CA TYR A 144 18.19 9.17 -8.28
C TYR A 144 17.54 10.26 -9.12
N PHE A 145 16.48 9.93 -9.87
CA PHE A 145 15.56 10.94 -10.39
C PHE A 145 14.70 11.47 -9.24
N PHE A 146 14.59 12.80 -9.16
CA PHE A 146 13.80 13.48 -8.12
C PHE A 146 12.40 13.80 -8.64
N PHE A 147 11.38 13.55 -7.81
CA PHE A 147 10.00 13.93 -8.11
C PHE A 147 9.24 14.35 -6.85
N HIS A 148 8.52 15.47 -6.90
CA HIS A 148 7.54 15.83 -5.87
C HIS A 148 6.23 15.10 -6.16
N ARG A 149 5.66 14.42 -5.16
CA ARG A 149 4.42 13.64 -5.32
C ARG A 149 3.18 14.40 -4.85
N THR A 150 3.15 14.83 -3.59
CA THR A 150 1.96 15.48 -3.00
C THR A 150 2.26 16.27 -1.72
N ILE A 151 1.26 17.00 -1.24
CA ILE A 151 1.11 17.49 0.13
C ILE A 151 -0.07 16.78 0.80
N TYR A 152 0.16 16.09 1.93
CA TYR A 152 -0.89 15.42 2.71
C TYR A 152 -0.58 15.49 4.20
N GLU A 153 -1.61 15.57 5.06
CA GLU A 153 -1.46 15.58 6.54
C GLU A 153 -0.45 16.60 7.13
N GLY A 154 -0.15 17.70 6.44
CA GLY A 154 0.92 18.63 6.86
C GLY A 154 2.34 18.17 6.52
N LYS A 155 2.49 17.24 5.57
CA LYS A 155 3.75 16.73 5.04
C LYS A 155 3.85 17.01 3.53
N ARG A 156 5.07 17.16 3.02
CA ARG A 156 5.40 16.98 1.59
C ARG A 156 5.94 15.58 1.36
N VAL A 157 5.60 14.99 0.22
CA VAL A 157 6.12 13.70 -0.24
C VAL A 157 7.04 13.90 -1.45
N MET A 158 8.19 13.25 -1.39
CA MET A 158 9.20 13.19 -2.43
C MET A 158 9.48 11.74 -2.79
N SER A 159 9.54 11.43 -4.09
CA SER A 159 10.09 10.18 -4.60
C SER A 159 11.52 10.38 -5.07
N LEU A 160 12.39 9.44 -4.71
CA LEU A 160 13.70 9.25 -5.31
C LEU A 160 13.71 7.92 -6.06
N PHE A 161 13.78 7.99 -7.40
CA PHE A 161 13.78 6.79 -8.25
C PHE A 161 15.20 6.41 -8.63
N PHE A 162 15.64 5.19 -8.34
CA PHE A 162 17.03 4.79 -8.56
C PHE A 162 17.42 4.76 -10.05
N ALA A 163 18.54 5.40 -10.39
CA ALA A 163 18.98 5.59 -11.78
C ALA A 163 19.99 4.53 -12.27
N GLY A 164 20.30 3.50 -11.48
CA GLY A 164 20.95 2.28 -11.98
C GLY A 164 22.45 2.35 -12.27
N TYR A 165 23.22 3.20 -11.59
CA TYR A 165 24.65 3.35 -11.85
C TYR A 165 25.54 2.34 -11.08
N GLU A 166 25.36 2.22 -9.76
CA GLU A 166 26.09 1.27 -8.88
C GLU A 166 25.15 0.65 -7.82
N GLU A 167 25.39 0.83 -6.52
CA GLU A 167 24.49 0.42 -5.42
C GLU A 167 23.60 1.59 -4.96
N SER A 168 22.40 1.29 -4.45
CA SER A 168 21.52 2.27 -3.79
C SER A 168 21.80 2.27 -2.28
N ILE A 169 22.19 3.42 -1.72
CA ILE A 169 22.33 3.59 -0.26
C ILE A 169 21.03 3.25 0.50
N PHE A 170 19.86 3.41 -0.13
CA PHE A 170 18.57 3.09 0.47
C PHE A 170 18.26 1.59 0.49
N ASP A 171 19.01 0.73 -0.21
CA ASP A 171 18.80 -0.73 -0.17
C ASP A 171 19.02 -1.31 1.25
N ILE A 172 19.68 -0.56 2.14
CA ILE A 172 19.73 -0.82 3.59
C ILE A 172 18.31 -0.96 4.20
N LEU A 173 17.30 -0.29 3.65
CA LEU A 173 15.91 -0.39 4.10
C LEU A 173 15.33 -1.81 3.94
N THR A 174 15.83 -2.63 3.01
CA THR A 174 15.38 -4.03 2.84
C THR A 174 15.65 -4.89 4.07
N GLY A 175 16.67 -4.55 4.86
CA GLY A 175 17.08 -5.28 6.05
C GLY A 175 17.80 -6.62 5.80
N ASP A 176 18.13 -6.95 4.54
CA ASP A 176 18.92 -8.14 4.17
C ASP A 176 20.15 -7.73 3.34
N ASP A 177 21.34 -7.81 3.95
CA ASP A 177 22.62 -7.46 3.30
C ASP A 177 22.97 -8.36 2.09
N ASP A 178 22.32 -9.53 1.94
CA ASP A 178 22.53 -10.49 0.85
C ASP A 178 21.43 -10.42 -0.24
N SER A 179 20.57 -9.39 -0.24
CA SER A 179 19.45 -9.23 -1.20
C SER A 179 19.91 -8.73 -2.59
N ASP A 180 19.63 -9.50 -3.64
CA ASP A 180 19.76 -9.10 -5.06
C ASP A 180 18.68 -8.07 -5.51
N TYR A 181 17.88 -7.50 -4.59
CA TYR A 181 16.79 -6.56 -4.87
C TYR A 181 17.17 -5.13 -4.46
N THR A 182 17.33 -4.26 -5.46
CA THR A 182 17.46 -2.80 -5.27
C THR A 182 16.10 -2.13 -5.32
N ILE A 183 15.87 -1.17 -4.41
CA ILE A 183 14.62 -0.42 -4.31
C ILE A 183 14.51 0.56 -5.47
N SER A 184 13.42 0.45 -6.25
CA SER A 184 13.15 1.26 -7.44
C SER A 184 12.69 2.69 -7.12
N GLU A 185 11.86 2.87 -6.09
CA GLU A 185 11.32 4.15 -5.62
C GLU A 185 11.44 4.25 -4.09
N VAL A 186 12.04 5.33 -3.61
CA VAL A 186 12.16 5.65 -2.17
C VAL A 186 11.27 6.84 -1.86
N LEU A 187 10.23 6.64 -1.04
CA LEU A 187 9.32 7.68 -0.59
C LEU A 187 9.84 8.36 0.68
N LEU A 188 10.08 9.67 0.60
CA LEU A 188 10.58 10.52 1.69
C LEU A 188 9.50 11.55 2.04
N GLU A 189 9.15 11.61 3.33
CA GLU A 189 8.17 12.52 3.91
C GLU A 189 8.88 13.64 4.70
N LYS A 190 8.45 14.89 4.55
CA LYS A 190 8.94 16.07 5.29
C LYS A 190 7.79 16.86 5.87
N ILE A 191 7.78 17.06 7.19
CA ILE A 191 6.73 17.83 7.87
C ILE A 191 6.89 19.32 7.51
N THR A 192 5.84 19.93 6.96
CA THR A 192 5.79 21.36 6.61
C THR A 192 4.67 22.12 7.32
N GLY A 193 3.59 21.43 7.72
CA GLY A 193 2.40 22.05 8.30
C GLY A 193 1.46 22.70 7.27
N GLU A 194 1.66 22.48 5.97
CA GLU A 194 0.76 22.92 4.91
C GLU A 194 -0.60 22.20 5.00
N VAL A 195 -1.70 22.94 4.84
CA VAL A 195 -3.06 22.41 4.99
C VAL A 195 -3.76 22.38 3.63
N THR A 196 -4.37 21.24 3.34
CA THR A 196 -5.08 20.93 2.11
C THR A 196 -6.46 21.63 2.06
N GLU A 197 -6.75 22.39 1.01
CA GLU A 197 -8.04 23.06 0.76
C GLU A 197 -8.99 22.24 -0.14
N GLY A 198 -8.50 21.17 -0.76
CA GLY A 198 -9.21 20.23 -1.62
C GLY A 198 -10.40 19.54 -0.94
N LYS A 199 -11.33 19.01 -1.73
CA LYS A 199 -12.66 18.58 -1.25
C LYS A 199 -13.12 17.28 -1.90
N PRO A 200 -13.70 16.33 -1.13
CA PRO A 200 -14.20 15.07 -1.67
C PRO A 200 -15.18 15.22 -2.84
N ARG A 201 -14.90 14.46 -3.91
CA ARG A 201 -15.83 14.17 -5.01
C ARG A 201 -17.03 13.34 -4.51
N LYS A 202 -18.13 13.36 -5.26
CA LYS A 202 -19.48 12.95 -4.81
C LYS A 202 -20.32 12.35 -5.93
N ASN A 203 -20.86 11.16 -5.72
CA ASN A 203 -21.53 10.34 -6.76
C ASN A 203 -20.61 10.18 -7.99
N ASP A 204 -19.35 9.84 -7.75
CA ASP A 204 -18.26 9.97 -8.72
C ASP A 204 -17.33 8.75 -8.71
N GLN A 205 -16.70 8.48 -9.85
CA GLN A 205 -15.87 7.31 -10.14
C GLN A 205 -14.57 7.79 -10.80
N PHE A 206 -13.41 7.52 -10.19
CA PHE A 206 -12.13 8.08 -10.63
C PHE A 206 -10.92 7.24 -10.21
N TYR A 207 -9.76 7.55 -10.82
CA TYR A 207 -8.47 7.02 -10.41
C TYR A 207 -7.76 8.03 -9.50
N ALA A 208 -7.05 7.51 -8.50
CA ALA A 208 -6.39 8.32 -7.48
C ALA A 208 -5.15 7.62 -6.91
N ILE A 209 -4.16 8.38 -6.43
CA ILE A 209 -2.97 7.85 -5.76
C ILE A 209 -3.24 7.77 -4.25
N PHE A 210 -2.88 6.67 -3.59
CA PHE A 210 -2.97 6.55 -2.12
C PHE A 210 -1.73 7.05 -1.39
N TRP A 211 -1.90 7.75 -0.26
CA TRP A 211 -0.81 8.32 0.54
C TRP A 211 -0.80 7.98 2.03
N GLY A 212 -1.90 7.44 2.56
CA GLY A 212 -1.94 6.96 3.94
C GLY A 212 -3.34 6.97 4.54
N HIS A 213 -3.51 6.20 5.61
CA HIS A 213 -4.76 6.17 6.36
C HIS A 213 -4.87 7.36 7.31
N GLY A 214 -6.06 7.94 7.40
CA GLY A 214 -6.44 8.84 8.48
C GLY A 214 -6.75 8.08 9.78
N VAL A 215 -7.26 8.83 10.77
CA VAL A 215 -7.49 8.32 12.13
C VAL A 215 -8.33 7.04 12.12
N HIS A 216 -7.81 5.99 12.77
CA HIS A 216 -8.46 4.69 12.96
C HIS A 216 -8.98 4.02 11.66
N TYR A 217 -8.33 4.27 10.52
CA TYR A 217 -8.75 3.77 9.20
C TYR A 217 -10.17 4.23 8.80
N GLU A 218 -10.70 5.30 9.40
CA GLU A 218 -12.02 5.88 9.08
C GLU A 218 -11.98 6.78 7.82
N SER A 219 -10.78 7.03 7.31
CA SER A 219 -10.50 7.92 6.18
C SER A 219 -9.16 7.57 5.52
N VAL A 220 -8.93 8.06 4.32
CA VAL A 220 -7.69 7.91 3.53
C VAL A 220 -7.33 9.21 2.82
N TRP A 221 -6.03 9.49 2.73
CA TRP A 221 -5.47 10.56 1.92
C TRP A 221 -5.22 10.05 0.50
N ILE A 222 -5.83 10.72 -0.47
CA ILE A 222 -5.67 10.40 -1.90
C ILE A 222 -5.50 11.65 -2.76
N ASP A 223 -4.70 11.55 -3.81
CA ASP A 223 -4.65 12.55 -4.90
C ASP A 223 -5.53 12.08 -6.06
N ASP A 224 -6.36 12.94 -6.64
CA ASP A 224 -6.99 12.69 -7.94
C ASP A 224 -5.91 12.56 -9.05
N VAL A 225 -6.09 11.66 -10.02
CA VAL A 225 -5.10 11.51 -11.10
C VAL A 225 -5.67 11.04 -12.46
N GLU A 226 -5.18 11.59 -13.57
CA GLU A 226 -5.40 11.00 -14.90
C GLU A 226 -4.45 9.81 -15.08
N TRP A 227 -4.93 8.60 -14.76
CA TRP A 227 -4.19 7.36 -14.99
C TRP A 227 -4.34 6.89 -16.43
N THR A 228 -3.20 6.59 -17.07
CA THR A 228 -3.17 5.93 -18.39
C THR A 228 -2.35 4.65 -18.28
N PRO A 229 -2.95 3.45 -18.36
CA PRO A 229 -2.17 2.23 -18.46
C PRO A 229 -1.34 2.28 -19.75
N ARG A 230 -0.03 2.03 -19.62
CA ARG A 230 0.93 2.10 -20.74
C ARG A 230 1.39 0.69 -21.11
N ASP A 231 1.39 0.40 -22.41
CA ASP A 231 2.01 -0.81 -22.95
C ASP A 231 3.52 -0.87 -22.59
N GLU A 232 4.01 -2.07 -22.24
CA GLU A 232 5.39 -2.32 -21.79
C GLU A 232 6.48 -1.94 -22.82
N ASP A 233 6.11 -1.81 -24.10
CA ASP A 233 7.01 -1.53 -25.22
C ASP A 233 7.52 -0.06 -25.29
N TYR A 234 7.06 0.84 -24.42
CA TYR A 234 7.50 2.25 -24.44
C TYR A 234 8.80 2.47 -23.65
N ASN A 235 9.93 2.51 -24.35
CA ASN A 235 11.22 2.91 -23.78
C ASN A 235 11.23 4.41 -23.39
N ALA A 236 10.91 4.69 -22.14
CA ALA A 236 10.89 6.02 -21.56
C ALA A 236 12.28 6.50 -21.11
N ASN A 237 12.51 7.81 -21.18
CA ASN A 237 13.70 8.44 -20.59
C ASN A 237 13.66 8.41 -19.05
N TYR A 238 12.47 8.53 -18.45
CA TYR A 238 12.26 8.52 -17.00
C TYR A 238 11.60 7.21 -16.54
N PRO A 239 11.78 6.83 -15.26
CA PRO A 239 11.05 5.74 -14.62
C PRO A 239 9.54 5.76 -14.89
N VAL A 240 8.96 4.58 -15.09
CA VAL A 240 7.54 4.40 -15.44
C VAL A 240 6.58 5.05 -14.42
N PRO A 241 6.79 4.98 -13.09
CA PRO A 241 5.92 5.65 -12.12
C PRO A 241 6.03 7.19 -12.08
N MET A 242 6.94 7.81 -12.86
CA MET A 242 6.94 9.26 -13.10
C MET A 242 6.09 9.66 -14.32
N LEU A 243 5.42 8.70 -14.99
CA LEU A 243 4.85 8.87 -16.33
C LEU A 243 3.48 8.22 -16.55
N VAL A 244 3.11 7.15 -15.84
CA VAL A 244 1.82 6.46 -16.04
C VAL A 244 0.60 7.29 -15.61
N HIS A 245 0.82 8.36 -14.87
CA HIS A 245 -0.23 9.18 -14.32
C HIS A 245 0.13 10.68 -14.40
N GLU A 246 -0.87 11.53 -14.63
CA GLU A 246 -0.71 12.99 -14.63
C GLU A 246 -1.61 13.58 -13.52
N ASN A 247 -0.99 14.26 -12.55
CA ASN A 247 -1.68 15.00 -11.49
C ASN A 247 -1.48 16.52 -11.70
N GLU A 248 -2.57 17.26 -11.90
CA GLU A 248 -2.55 18.73 -11.99
C GLU A 248 -2.51 19.43 -10.61
N GLU A 249 -2.99 18.78 -9.55
CA GLU A 249 -3.08 19.31 -8.18
C GLU A 249 -2.36 18.36 -7.20
N LEU A 250 -1.07 18.64 -6.92
CA LEU A 250 -0.18 17.85 -6.04
C LEU A 250 -0.52 18.02 -4.54
N GLU A 251 -1.79 17.78 -4.20
CA GLU A 251 -2.41 17.99 -2.90
C GLU A 251 -3.43 16.88 -2.61
N SER A 252 -3.22 16.09 -1.56
CA SER A 252 -4.14 15.02 -1.21
C SER A 252 -5.40 15.54 -0.52
N VAL A 253 -6.53 14.95 -0.87
CA VAL A 253 -7.80 15.15 -0.17
C VAL A 253 -8.02 14.00 0.82
N LEU A 254 -8.46 14.34 2.04
CA LEU A 254 -8.90 13.36 3.02
C LEU A 254 -10.35 12.94 2.76
N TYR A 255 -10.54 11.73 2.24
CA TYR A 255 -11.87 11.13 2.05
C TYR A 255 -12.21 10.21 3.23
N ASN A 256 -13.46 10.22 3.69
CA ASN A 256 -13.95 9.21 4.64
C ASN A 256 -14.22 7.89 3.90
N VAL A 257 -14.17 6.76 4.62
CA VAL A 257 -14.63 5.45 4.14
C VAL A 257 -15.98 5.13 4.79
N ASP A 258 -16.87 4.40 4.12
CA ASP A 258 -18.11 3.92 4.74
C ASP A 258 -17.83 3.07 5.99
N GLY A 259 -18.19 3.61 7.15
CA GLY A 259 -17.68 3.16 8.45
C GLY A 259 -18.14 1.77 8.87
N ASP A 260 -19.25 1.27 8.32
CA ASP A 260 -19.78 -0.07 8.62
C ASP A 260 -19.04 -1.18 7.85
N ASN A 261 -18.50 -0.88 6.64
CA ASN A 261 -17.84 -1.84 5.74
C ASN A 261 -16.35 -1.53 5.48
N LYS A 262 -15.75 -0.57 6.22
CA LYS A 262 -14.47 0.06 5.86
C LYS A 262 -13.26 -0.88 5.69
N PHE A 263 -13.24 -2.03 6.36
CA PHE A 263 -12.15 -2.99 6.21
C PHE A 263 -12.26 -3.79 4.90
N ASP A 264 -13.49 -4.11 4.49
CA ASP A 264 -13.77 -4.81 3.23
C ASP A 264 -13.51 -3.88 2.03
N ILE A 265 -13.73 -2.56 2.21
CA ILE A 265 -13.45 -1.52 1.19
C ILE A 265 -11.95 -1.23 1.05
N LEU A 266 -11.19 -1.17 2.16
CA LEU A 266 -9.76 -0.86 2.11
C LEU A 266 -8.89 -2.08 1.76
N GLY A 267 -9.35 -3.29 2.10
CA GLY A 267 -8.57 -4.51 1.99
C GLY A 267 -7.41 -4.60 3.01
N ASP A 268 -6.60 -5.65 2.89
CA ASP A 268 -5.44 -5.88 3.77
C ASP A 268 -4.17 -5.13 3.34
N ASP A 269 -3.99 -4.86 2.05
CA ASP A 269 -2.74 -4.36 1.44
C ASP A 269 -2.96 -3.05 0.64
N MET A 270 -2.73 -1.90 1.28
CA MET A 270 -2.68 -0.58 0.63
C MET A 270 -1.27 0.01 0.64
N PHE A 271 -0.74 0.38 -0.53
CA PHE A 271 0.64 0.86 -0.70
C PHE A 271 0.70 2.33 -1.11
N LYS A 272 1.52 3.13 -0.41
CA LYS A 272 1.71 4.54 -0.72
C LYS A 272 2.32 4.71 -2.12
N GLY A 273 1.81 5.68 -2.88
CA GLY A 273 2.25 5.97 -4.24
C GLY A 273 1.61 5.12 -5.34
N GLU A 274 0.88 4.06 -4.99
CA GLU A 274 0.12 3.24 -5.94
C GLU A 274 -1.22 3.86 -6.32
N VAL A 275 -1.71 3.49 -7.51
CA VAL A 275 -2.97 4.01 -8.08
C VAL A 275 -4.13 3.05 -7.79
N TYR A 276 -5.24 3.62 -7.33
CA TYR A 276 -6.49 2.93 -7.04
C TYR A 276 -7.62 3.57 -7.84
N TYR A 277 -8.58 2.75 -8.27
CA TYR A 277 -9.90 3.21 -8.71
C TYR A 277 -10.85 3.27 -7.51
N ILE A 278 -11.64 4.33 -7.44
CA ILE A 278 -12.41 4.72 -6.26
C ILE A 278 -13.81 5.18 -6.66
N GLU A 279 -14.82 4.75 -5.88
CA GLU A 279 -16.22 5.16 -6.05
C GLU A 279 -16.75 5.86 -4.78
N THR A 280 -17.55 6.92 -4.98
CA THR A 280 -17.99 7.82 -3.90
C THR A 280 -19.51 8.06 -3.86
N ASP A 281 -20.07 8.16 -2.65
CA ASP A 281 -21.49 8.42 -2.41
C ASP A 281 -21.90 9.92 -2.52
N GLU A 282 -23.17 10.26 -2.23
CA GLU A 282 -23.65 11.65 -2.23
C GLU A 282 -22.98 12.53 -1.14
N ALA A 283 -22.54 11.92 -0.04
CA ALA A 283 -21.81 12.58 1.03
C ALA A 283 -20.32 12.79 0.71
N GLY A 284 -19.75 12.03 -0.22
CA GLY A 284 -18.34 12.00 -0.57
C GLY A 284 -17.53 11.00 0.27
N ASN A 285 -18.19 9.97 0.81
CA ASN A 285 -17.52 8.83 1.41
C ASN A 285 -17.15 7.82 0.31
N ILE A 286 -16.00 7.16 0.45
CA ILE A 286 -15.59 6.03 -0.39
C ILE A 286 -16.44 4.82 -0.01
N ILE A 287 -17.07 4.23 -1.03
CA ILE A 287 -17.93 3.03 -0.92
C ILE A 287 -17.36 1.81 -1.67
N SER A 288 -16.38 2.02 -2.55
CA SER A 288 -15.61 0.96 -3.21
C SER A 288 -14.23 1.50 -3.58
N LEU A 289 -13.21 0.65 -3.44
CA LEU A 289 -11.82 0.96 -3.73
C LEU A 289 -11.10 -0.32 -4.20
N ILE A 290 -10.28 -0.21 -5.25
CA ILE A 290 -9.54 -1.34 -5.83
C ILE A 290 -8.29 -0.84 -6.54
N SER A 291 -7.17 -1.58 -6.51
CA SER A 291 -5.97 -1.23 -7.29
C SER A 291 -6.31 -1.03 -8.77
N ALA A 292 -5.74 0.00 -9.41
CA ALA A 292 -6.00 0.32 -10.81
C ALA A 292 -5.58 -0.82 -11.75
N ASP A 293 -4.42 -1.45 -11.51
CA ASP A 293 -4.00 -2.64 -12.26
C ASP A 293 -4.86 -3.87 -11.94
N ARG A 294 -5.38 -4.04 -10.71
CA ARG A 294 -6.38 -5.10 -10.45
C ARG A 294 -7.67 -4.83 -11.22
N LYS A 295 -8.20 -3.60 -11.21
CA LYS A 295 -9.40 -3.25 -12.01
C LYS A 295 -9.16 -3.51 -13.50
N ARG A 296 -8.03 -3.07 -14.04
CA ARG A 296 -7.65 -3.31 -15.43
C ARG A 296 -7.52 -4.80 -15.75
N PHE A 297 -6.87 -5.58 -14.89
CA PHE A 297 -6.81 -7.05 -14.99
C PHE A 297 -8.20 -7.70 -15.07
N LEU A 298 -9.21 -7.12 -14.42
CA LEU A 298 -10.59 -7.63 -14.44
C LEU A 298 -11.39 -7.16 -15.66
N GLU A 299 -11.16 -5.93 -16.13
CA GLU A 299 -11.84 -5.38 -17.31
C GLU A 299 -11.22 -5.92 -18.62
N GLU A 300 -9.90 -6.04 -18.70
CA GLU A 300 -9.16 -6.59 -19.85
C GLU A 300 -9.05 -8.13 -19.80
N GLY A 301 -9.12 -8.75 -18.61
CA GLY A 301 -8.89 -10.19 -18.42
C GLY A 301 -9.85 -11.11 -19.20
N SER A 302 -11.02 -10.60 -19.56
CA SER A 302 -12.01 -11.31 -20.38
C SER A 302 -11.52 -11.69 -21.79
N ASP A 303 -10.52 -10.99 -22.34
CA ASP A 303 -9.91 -11.28 -23.65
C ASP A 303 -8.52 -11.96 -23.56
N TYR A 304 -7.90 -12.03 -22.38
CA TYR A 304 -6.51 -12.48 -22.20
C TYR A 304 -6.34 -13.87 -21.58
N PHE A 305 -7.34 -14.40 -20.86
CA PHE A 305 -7.28 -15.73 -20.29
C PHE A 305 -7.94 -16.77 -21.21
N ASP A 306 -7.13 -17.74 -21.65
CA ASP A 306 -7.67 -18.97 -22.25
C ASP A 306 -8.47 -19.74 -21.20
N ASP A 307 -9.49 -20.49 -21.63
CA ASP A 307 -10.52 -21.09 -20.77
C ASP A 307 -9.95 -21.97 -19.65
N ASP A 308 -8.80 -22.61 -19.90
CA ASP A 308 -8.08 -23.41 -18.92
C ASP A 308 -7.56 -22.60 -17.70
N TYR A 309 -7.21 -21.31 -17.83
CA TYR A 309 -6.75 -20.49 -16.68
C TYR A 309 -7.90 -20.14 -15.73
N ILE A 310 -9.03 -19.70 -16.30
CA ILE A 310 -10.25 -19.35 -15.54
C ILE A 310 -10.72 -20.60 -14.79
N LYS A 311 -10.81 -21.72 -15.50
CA LYS A 311 -11.12 -23.05 -14.98
C LYS A 311 -10.17 -23.50 -13.86
N GLU A 312 -8.86 -23.27 -13.95
CA GLU A 312 -7.93 -23.59 -12.85
C GLU A 312 -8.22 -22.75 -11.58
N HIS A 313 -8.61 -21.48 -11.70
CA HIS A 313 -8.97 -20.64 -10.56
C HIS A 313 -10.35 -20.99 -9.99
N VAL A 314 -11.33 -21.23 -10.85
CA VAL A 314 -12.66 -21.73 -10.47
C VAL A 314 -12.56 -23.09 -9.76
N PHE A 315 -11.68 -23.98 -10.22
CA PHE A 315 -11.38 -25.24 -9.54
C PHE A 315 -10.71 -25.02 -8.18
N TYR A 316 -9.71 -24.14 -8.09
CA TYR A 316 -9.04 -23.81 -6.83
C TYR A 316 -10.03 -23.30 -5.76
N ILE A 317 -10.95 -22.42 -6.13
CA ILE A 317 -11.96 -21.85 -5.23
C ILE A 317 -12.97 -22.92 -4.80
N ILE A 318 -13.57 -23.65 -5.75
CA ILE A 318 -14.62 -24.63 -5.42
C ILE A 318 -14.06 -25.84 -4.65
N GLU A 319 -12.80 -26.24 -4.88
CA GLU A 319 -12.16 -27.33 -4.15
C GLU A 319 -11.80 -27.00 -2.69
N ASP A 320 -11.69 -25.73 -2.28
CA ASP A 320 -11.46 -25.38 -0.86
C ASP A 320 -12.73 -25.54 0.00
N LEU A 321 -13.93 -25.55 -0.62
CA LEU A 321 -15.20 -25.77 0.07
C LEU A 321 -15.25 -27.17 0.72
N PRO A 322 -15.40 -27.29 2.06
CA PRO A 322 -15.33 -28.59 2.75
C PRO A 322 -16.36 -29.62 2.28
N GLU A 323 -17.55 -29.19 1.88
CA GLU A 323 -18.59 -30.11 1.36
C GLU A 323 -18.31 -30.59 -0.07
N VAL A 324 -17.65 -29.78 -0.91
CA VAL A 324 -17.19 -30.20 -2.25
C VAL A 324 -16.16 -31.31 -2.11
N GLN A 325 -15.23 -31.20 -1.16
CA GLN A 325 -14.32 -32.30 -0.81
C GLN A 325 -15.05 -33.57 -0.35
N GLU A 326 -16.11 -33.47 0.47
CA GLU A 326 -16.92 -34.65 0.83
C GLU A 326 -17.63 -35.31 -0.38
N TYR A 327 -18.10 -34.51 -1.35
CA TYR A 327 -18.68 -35.04 -2.59
C TYR A 327 -17.61 -35.70 -3.49
N LEU A 328 -16.42 -35.09 -3.65
CA LEU A 328 -15.30 -35.66 -4.40
C LEU A 328 -14.80 -36.98 -3.79
N ASP A 329 -14.61 -37.04 -2.46
CA ASP A 329 -14.25 -38.28 -1.74
C ASP A 329 -15.33 -39.39 -1.88
N SER A 330 -16.58 -39.02 -2.16
CA SER A 330 -17.67 -39.97 -2.45
C SER A 330 -17.63 -40.57 -3.86
N GLY A 331 -16.82 -39.99 -4.76
CA GLY A 331 -16.66 -40.41 -6.16
C GLY A 331 -17.37 -39.52 -7.19
N MET A 332 -17.81 -38.31 -6.80
CA MET A 332 -18.22 -37.29 -7.76
C MET A 332 -17.00 -36.63 -8.42
N THR A 333 -17.27 -35.85 -9.46
CA THR A 333 -16.31 -35.11 -10.28
C THR A 333 -16.86 -33.72 -10.58
N ILE A 334 -15.97 -32.74 -10.78
CA ILE A 334 -16.34 -31.39 -11.21
C ILE A 334 -16.38 -31.33 -12.74
N LEU A 335 -17.47 -30.79 -13.29
CA LEU A 335 -17.61 -30.37 -14.67
C LEU A 335 -17.70 -28.84 -14.71
N TYR A 336 -16.81 -28.22 -15.47
CA TYR A 336 -16.86 -26.82 -15.89
C TYR A 336 -17.00 -26.80 -17.41
N THR A 337 -17.77 -25.85 -17.94
CA THR A 337 -18.11 -25.75 -19.38
C THR A 337 -17.85 -24.37 -20.00
N GLY A 338 -17.45 -23.38 -19.20
CA GLY A 338 -17.42 -21.97 -19.61
C GLY A 338 -18.80 -21.33 -19.76
N ASP A 339 -19.89 -22.03 -19.41
CA ASP A 339 -21.23 -21.43 -19.31
C ASP A 339 -21.31 -20.53 -18.07
N THR A 340 -22.02 -19.40 -18.17
CA THR A 340 -22.17 -18.41 -17.08
C THR A 340 -23.63 -18.19 -16.67
N VAL A 341 -23.81 -17.66 -15.45
CA VAL A 341 -25.10 -17.26 -14.86
C VAL A 341 -24.97 -15.85 -14.27
N ILE A 342 -26.03 -15.04 -14.40
CA ILE A 342 -26.06 -13.68 -13.85
C ILE A 342 -26.78 -13.69 -12.50
N LEU A 343 -26.10 -13.26 -11.44
CA LEU A 343 -26.64 -13.11 -10.09
C LEU A 343 -26.57 -11.63 -9.67
N ASP A 344 -27.71 -11.05 -9.28
CA ASP A 344 -27.93 -9.63 -8.92
C ASP A 344 -27.38 -8.51 -9.85
N GLY A 345 -26.74 -8.87 -10.97
CA GLY A 345 -26.18 -7.97 -11.97
C GLY A 345 -24.79 -8.39 -12.47
N GLU A 346 -24.12 -9.27 -11.72
CA GLU A 346 -22.75 -9.74 -11.94
C GLU A 346 -22.72 -11.14 -12.55
N GLU A 347 -21.61 -11.52 -13.19
CA GLU A 347 -21.48 -12.75 -13.98
C GLU A 347 -20.61 -13.80 -13.28
N PHE A 348 -21.18 -14.99 -13.07
CA PHE A 348 -20.56 -16.12 -12.36
C PHE A 348 -20.46 -17.32 -13.30
N TYR A 349 -19.42 -18.14 -13.16
CA TYR A 349 -19.25 -19.38 -13.93
C TYR A 349 -20.09 -20.53 -13.35
N GLU A 350 -20.87 -21.22 -14.19
CA GLU A 350 -21.61 -22.44 -13.78
C GLU A 350 -20.62 -23.61 -13.60
N VAL A 351 -20.57 -24.14 -12.39
CA VAL A 351 -19.75 -25.30 -12.02
C VAL A 351 -20.64 -26.41 -11.51
N ILE A 352 -20.45 -27.62 -12.01
CA ILE A 352 -21.40 -28.71 -11.80
C ILE A 352 -20.68 -29.89 -11.17
N LEU A 353 -21.07 -30.26 -9.96
CA LEU A 353 -20.70 -31.53 -9.36
C LEU A 353 -21.64 -32.63 -9.85
N GLY A 354 -21.07 -33.80 -10.12
CA GLY A 354 -21.83 -34.92 -10.62
C GLY A 354 -20.97 -36.15 -10.94
N THR A 355 -21.64 -37.21 -11.39
CA THR A 355 -21.00 -38.50 -11.66
C THR A 355 -20.73 -38.70 -13.15
N ASP A 356 -19.47 -38.87 -13.54
CA ASP A 356 -19.08 -39.25 -14.92
C ASP A 356 -19.33 -40.75 -15.20
N HIS A 357 -19.85 -41.05 -16.39
CA HIS A 357 -20.17 -42.39 -16.89
C HIS A 357 -19.67 -42.61 -18.35
N ASP A 358 -18.47 -42.13 -18.69
CA ASP A 358 -17.73 -42.27 -19.97
C ASP A 358 -18.40 -41.63 -21.21
N GLU A 359 -19.67 -41.93 -21.46
CA GLU A 359 -20.49 -41.39 -22.56
C GLU A 359 -21.47 -40.29 -22.11
N VAL A 360 -21.68 -40.13 -20.79
CA VAL A 360 -22.65 -39.19 -20.19
C VAL A 360 -22.15 -38.71 -18.83
N PHE A 361 -22.15 -37.41 -18.58
CA PHE A 361 -22.00 -36.83 -17.24
C PHE A 361 -23.36 -36.60 -16.59
N VAL A 362 -23.58 -37.13 -15.39
CA VAL A 362 -24.83 -36.93 -14.63
C VAL A 362 -24.66 -35.68 -13.76
N ARG A 363 -25.29 -34.57 -14.15
CA ARG A 363 -25.29 -33.30 -13.39
C ARG A 363 -26.14 -33.45 -12.11
N GLU A 364 -25.58 -33.18 -10.93
CA GLU A 364 -26.25 -33.44 -9.63
C GLU A 364 -26.35 -32.20 -8.72
N ILE A 365 -25.29 -31.39 -8.61
CA ILE A 365 -25.26 -30.15 -7.80
C ILE A 365 -24.64 -29.04 -8.64
N TYR A 366 -25.19 -27.82 -8.54
CA TYR A 366 -24.77 -26.65 -9.32
C TYR A 366 -24.26 -25.57 -8.37
N TYR A 367 -23.13 -24.97 -8.72
CA TYR A 367 -22.51 -23.83 -8.09
C TYR A 367 -22.31 -22.72 -9.12
N ALA A 368 -22.30 -21.48 -8.65
CA ALA A 368 -21.96 -20.29 -9.42
C ALA A 368 -20.75 -19.66 -8.73
N VAL A 369 -19.63 -19.57 -9.44
CA VAL A 369 -18.33 -19.15 -8.89
C VAL A 369 -17.85 -17.91 -9.64
N ASP A 370 -17.57 -16.83 -8.93
CA ASP A 370 -16.75 -15.75 -9.46
C ASP A 370 -15.29 -15.97 -9.02
N TYR A 371 -14.40 -16.10 -9.99
CA TYR A 371 -12.97 -16.29 -9.74
C TYR A 371 -12.26 -15.00 -9.29
N THR A 372 -12.93 -13.85 -9.38
CA THR A 372 -12.41 -12.51 -9.08
C THR A 372 -12.59 -12.11 -7.62
N THR A 373 -13.81 -12.22 -7.11
CA THR A 373 -14.20 -11.95 -5.71
C THR A 373 -14.06 -13.18 -4.83
N MET A 374 -13.88 -14.37 -5.42
CA MET A 374 -13.92 -15.69 -4.77
C MET A 374 -15.29 -16.03 -4.16
N GLN A 375 -16.35 -15.31 -4.50
CA GLN A 375 -17.72 -15.62 -4.08
C GLN A 375 -18.20 -16.94 -4.72
N VAL A 376 -18.90 -17.75 -3.92
CA VAL A 376 -19.54 -18.99 -4.37
C VAL A 376 -20.99 -19.04 -3.90
N TYR A 377 -21.89 -19.28 -4.84
CA TYR A 377 -23.28 -19.62 -4.57
C TYR A 377 -23.57 -21.07 -4.95
N LYS A 378 -24.51 -21.70 -4.26
CA LYS A 378 -25.02 -23.04 -4.50
C LYS A 378 -26.50 -23.00 -4.85
N TYR A 379 -26.93 -23.78 -5.83
CA TYR A 379 -28.32 -23.74 -6.31
C TYR A 379 -29.24 -24.68 -5.50
N ASP A 380 -30.22 -24.13 -4.79
CA ASP A 380 -31.29 -24.93 -4.18
C ASP A 380 -32.43 -25.18 -5.18
N VAL A 381 -32.32 -26.34 -5.83
CA VAL A 381 -33.31 -26.93 -6.76
C VAL A 381 -34.72 -27.06 -6.16
N LEU A 382 -34.87 -27.07 -4.82
CA LEU A 382 -36.18 -27.16 -4.16
C LEU A 382 -36.90 -25.81 -4.03
N ASN A 383 -36.14 -24.71 -3.93
CA ASN A 383 -36.66 -23.37 -3.73
C ASN A 383 -36.49 -22.44 -4.95
N ASP A 384 -35.74 -22.86 -5.98
CA ASP A 384 -35.49 -22.08 -7.23
C ASP A 384 -34.68 -20.80 -6.94
N ILE A 385 -33.64 -20.93 -6.11
CA ILE A 385 -32.77 -19.85 -5.62
C ILE A 385 -31.30 -20.27 -5.57
N TRP A 386 -30.42 -19.26 -5.54
CA TRP A 386 -29.00 -19.41 -5.24
C TRP A 386 -28.74 -18.98 -3.78
N GLU A 387 -27.98 -19.78 -3.03
CA GLU A 387 -27.58 -19.51 -1.64
C GLU A 387 -26.06 -19.36 -1.56
N GLU A 388 -25.57 -18.25 -1.00
CA GLU A 388 -24.14 -18.01 -0.72
C GLU A 388 -23.59 -19.05 0.27
N GLN A 389 -22.31 -19.44 0.18
CA GLN A 389 -21.74 -20.60 0.89
C GLN A 389 -20.67 -20.26 1.94
#